data_AF-A0A9W8ZU47-F1
#
_entry.id   AF-A0A9W8ZU47-F1
#
_cell.length_a   1.000
_cell.length_b   1.000
_cell.length_c   1.000
_cell.angle_alpha   90.00
_cell.angle_beta   90.00
_cell.angle_gamma   90.00
#
_symmetry.space_group_name_H-M   'P 1'
#
loop_
_entity.id
_entity.type
_entity.pdbx_description
1 polymer ?
#
loop_
_entity_poly.entity_id
_entity_poly.type
_entity_poly.pdbx_seq_one_letter_code
_entity_poly.pdbx_strand_id
1 'polypeptide(L)'
;MAKSSQVKGQDEIIKTFEHHARLWEKLPEYTELRWDVFPWPMLNKPSSPDDITYAAVYAYLSSPYHPEKDKPQKDRIKEQIRRWHPDRFETKLLPKVIEEDKEKVKEGAGSVVRNLNSLLTKSNTPSFFD
;
A
#
# COMPACT_ATOMS: atom_id res chain seq x y z
N MET A 1 -9.59 1.17 -20.95
CA MET A 1 -9.09 2.53 -20.59
C MET A 1 -7.68 2.36 -20.04
N ALA A 2 -6.66 2.78 -20.79
CA ALA A 2 -5.27 2.70 -20.34
C ALA A 2 -4.99 3.85 -19.36
N LYS A 3 -4.72 3.54 -18.09
CA LYS A 3 -4.26 4.56 -17.14
C LYS A 3 -2.82 4.90 -17.46
N SER A 4 -2.60 6.07 -18.03
CA SER A 4 -1.30 6.63 -18.37
C SER A 4 -0.44 6.77 -17.12
N SER A 5 0.61 5.96 -17.01
CA SER A 5 1.63 6.11 -15.97
C SER A 5 2.47 7.36 -16.24
N GLN A 6 2.05 8.53 -15.74
CA GLN A 6 2.95 9.68 -15.66
C GLN A 6 4.11 9.35 -14.71
N VAL A 7 5.34 9.54 -15.20
CA VAL A 7 6.56 9.45 -14.39
C VAL A 7 6.53 10.62 -13.41
N LYS A 8 6.28 10.34 -12.13
CA LYS A 8 6.31 11.35 -11.06
C LYS A 8 7.74 11.85 -10.84
N GLY A 9 7.88 13.15 -10.58
CA GLY A 9 9.15 13.74 -10.19
C GLY A 9 9.61 13.23 -8.81
N GLN A 10 10.91 13.31 -8.53
CA GLN A 10 11.49 12.91 -7.23
C GLN A 10 10.75 13.56 -6.05
N ASP A 11 10.55 14.88 -6.10
CA ASP A 11 9.90 15.63 -5.02
C ASP A 11 8.46 15.20 -4.79
N GLU A 12 7.75 14.81 -5.84
CA GLU A 12 6.37 14.31 -5.73
C GLU A 12 6.32 12.93 -5.07
N ILE A 13 7.29 12.08 -5.37
CA ILE A 13 7.41 10.76 -4.75
C ILE A 13 7.69 10.91 -3.25
N ILE A 14 8.64 11.78 -2.87
CA ILE A 14 8.95 12.06 -1.46
C ILE A 14 7.72 12.59 -0.73
N LYS A 15 7.05 13.60 -1.31
CA LYS A 15 5.79 14.16 -0.75
C LYS A 15 4.70 13.10 -0.62
N THR A 16 4.62 12.15 -1.55
CA THR A 16 3.66 11.04 -1.47
C THR A 16 3.94 10.16 -0.26
N PHE A 17 5.20 9.79 -0.02
CA PHE A 17 5.58 9.01 1.16
C PHE A 17 5.32 9.73 2.48
N GLU A 18 5.67 11.02 2.56
CA GLU A 18 5.39 11.84 3.74
C GLU A 18 3.89 11.96 4.00
N HIS A 19 3.10 12.15 2.95
CA HIS A 19 1.65 12.19 3.03
C HIS A 19 1.10 10.87 3.56
N HIS A 20 1.58 9.73 3.04
CA HIS A 20 1.17 8.41 3.51
C HIS A 20 1.54 8.16 4.97
N ALA A 21 2.72 8.62 5.41
CA ALA A 21 3.13 8.51 6.81
C ALA A 21 2.16 9.28 7.72
N ARG A 22 1.84 10.54 7.37
CA ARG A 22 0.88 11.37 8.12
C ARG A 22 -0.53 10.76 8.14
N LEU A 23 -0.98 10.16 7.03
CA LEU A 23 -2.27 9.48 6.99
C LEU A 23 -2.29 8.28 7.94
N TRP A 24 -1.24 7.45 7.94
CA TRP A 24 -1.13 6.32 8.87
C TRP A 24 -1.21 6.74 10.34
N GLU A 25 -0.60 7.86 10.70
CA GLU A 25 -0.66 8.43 12.05
C GLU A 25 -2.06 8.92 12.41
N LYS A 26 -2.78 9.53 11.46
CA LYS A 26 -4.11 10.13 11.68
C LYS A 26 -5.26 9.13 11.56
N LEU A 27 -5.11 8.02 10.85
CA LEU A 27 -6.15 6.99 10.67
C LEU A 27 -6.89 6.60 11.96
N PRO A 28 -6.21 6.38 13.11
CA PRO A 28 -6.87 6.06 14.37
C PRO A 28 -7.70 7.21 14.97
N GLU A 29 -7.40 8.46 14.63
CA GLU A 29 -8.09 9.65 15.16
C GLU A 29 -9.42 9.90 14.45
N TYR A 30 -9.56 9.46 13.20
CA TYR A 30 -10.81 9.61 12.46
C TYR A 30 -11.92 8.73 13.05
N THR A 31 -13.11 9.31 13.12
CA THR A 31 -14.38 8.63 13.46
C THR A 31 -14.97 7.94 12.25
N GLU A 32 -14.79 8.54 11.07
CA GLU A 32 -15.28 8.03 9.79
C GLU A 32 -14.14 7.97 8.78
N LEU A 33 -13.91 6.79 8.22
CA LEU A 33 -12.91 6.53 7.20
C LEU A 33 -13.60 6.33 5.84
N ARG A 34 -12.97 6.88 4.81
CA ARG A 34 -13.36 6.71 3.40
C ARG A 34 -12.24 6.02 2.64
N TRP A 35 -12.53 5.46 1.48
CA TRP A 35 -11.53 4.89 0.57
C TRP A 35 -10.33 5.83 0.37
N ASP A 36 -10.63 7.12 0.30
CA ASP A 36 -9.71 8.17 -0.08
C ASP A 36 -8.65 8.55 0.94
N VAL A 37 -8.86 8.22 2.22
CA VAL A 37 -7.92 8.57 3.30
C VAL A 37 -6.93 7.45 3.62
N PHE A 38 -7.09 6.28 2.99
CA PHE A 38 -6.17 5.18 3.18
C PHE A 38 -4.86 5.42 2.41
N PRO A 39 -3.69 5.28 3.07
CA PRO A 39 -2.38 5.39 2.46
C PRO A 39 -2.03 4.09 1.72
N TRP A 40 -2.77 3.81 0.63
CA TRP A 40 -2.54 2.67 -0.25
C TRP A 40 -1.05 2.63 -0.67
N PRO A 41 -0.37 1.47 -0.64
CA PRO A 41 1.06 1.37 -0.93
C PRO A 41 1.32 1.47 -2.44
N MET A 42 0.97 2.60 -3.03
CA MET A 42 1.05 2.94 -4.44
C MET A 42 1.45 4.41 -4.58
N LEU A 43 2.27 4.75 -5.58
CA LEU A 43 2.65 6.15 -5.83
C LEU A 43 1.49 6.99 -6.34
N ASN A 44 0.53 6.35 -7.01
CA ASN A 44 -0.72 6.95 -7.44
C ASN A 44 -1.85 6.33 -6.64
N LYS A 45 -2.71 7.18 -6.10
CA LYS A 45 -3.85 6.75 -5.32
C LYS A 45 -4.82 5.96 -6.22
N PRO A 46 -5.19 4.72 -5.85
CA PRO A 46 -6.13 3.94 -6.62
C PRO A 46 -7.54 4.56 -6.52
N SER A 47 -8.31 4.50 -7.61
CA SER A 47 -9.72 4.91 -7.63
C SER A 47 -10.65 3.74 -7.30
N SER A 48 -10.21 2.51 -7.59
CA SER A 48 -10.92 1.26 -7.26
C SER A 48 -9.95 0.16 -6.78
N PRO A 49 -10.46 -0.93 -6.17
CA PRO A 49 -9.64 -2.08 -5.79
C PRO A 49 -8.84 -2.70 -6.96
N ASP A 50 -9.38 -2.67 -8.17
CA ASP A 50 -8.72 -3.19 -9.39
C ASP A 50 -7.44 -2.45 -9.75
N ASP A 51 -7.32 -1.18 -9.35
CA ASP A 51 -6.11 -0.40 -9.60
C ASP A 51 -4.91 -0.88 -8.75
N ILE A 52 -5.19 -1.63 -7.68
CA ILE A 52 -4.17 -2.16 -6.76
C ILE A 52 -3.52 -3.39 -7.40
N THR A 53 -2.61 -3.11 -8.32
CA THR A 53 -1.88 -4.11 -9.08
C THR A 53 -0.52 -4.42 -8.45
N TYR A 54 -0.01 -5.62 -8.71
CA TYR A 54 1.33 -6.04 -8.32
C TYR A 54 2.41 -5.03 -8.74
N ALA A 55 2.34 -4.52 -9.98
CA ALA A 55 3.32 -3.59 -10.52
C ALA A 55 3.33 -2.25 -9.77
N ALA A 56 2.15 -1.73 -9.42
CA ALA A 56 2.04 -0.47 -8.68
C ALA A 56 2.57 -0.60 -7.24
N VAL A 57 2.23 -1.70 -6.56
CA VAL A 57 2.72 -1.98 -5.20
C VAL A 57 4.24 -2.23 -5.22
N TYR A 58 4.74 -2.95 -6.22
CA TYR A 58 6.17 -3.17 -6.41
C TYR A 58 6.92 -1.84 -6.64
N ALA A 59 6.41 -0.96 -7.50
CA ALA A 59 7.02 0.34 -7.78
C ALA A 59 7.12 1.21 -6.51
N TYR A 60 6.08 1.20 -5.67
CA TYR A 60 6.09 1.89 -4.38
C TYR A 60 7.19 1.34 -3.46
N LEU A 61 7.31 0.01 -3.35
CA LEU A 61 8.29 -0.67 -2.51
C LEU A 61 9.70 -0.76 -3.09
N SER A 62 9.88 -0.43 -4.35
CA SER A 62 11.19 -0.40 -5.00
C SER A 62 11.68 1.03 -5.21
N SER A 63 10.89 2.03 -4.79
CA SER A 63 11.26 3.42 -4.94
C SER A 63 12.57 3.71 -4.19
N PRO A 64 13.56 4.37 -4.84
CA PRO A 64 14.80 4.79 -4.20
C PRO A 64 14.59 5.91 -3.17
N TYR A 65 13.44 6.57 -3.20
CA TYR A 65 13.06 7.64 -2.30
C TYR A 65 12.18 7.17 -1.14
N HIS A 66 12.03 5.86 -0.97
CA HIS A 66 11.26 5.32 0.14
C HIS A 66 11.91 5.70 1.49
N PRO A 67 11.12 6.03 2.52
CA PRO A 67 11.65 6.43 3.83
C PRO A 67 12.62 5.41 4.43
N GLU A 68 12.37 4.13 4.14
CA GLU A 68 13.17 3.00 4.61
C GLU A 68 14.08 2.41 3.52
N LYS A 69 14.56 3.23 2.58
CA LYS A 69 15.41 2.79 1.46
C LYS A 69 16.66 2.01 1.90
N ASP A 70 17.16 2.27 3.11
CA ASP A 70 18.33 1.58 3.68
C ASP A 70 18.00 0.17 4.21
N LYS A 71 16.71 -0.16 4.37
CA LYS A 71 16.29 -1.51 4.77
C LYS A 71 16.21 -2.44 3.54
N PRO A 72 16.49 -3.74 3.71
CA PRO A 72 16.24 -4.74 2.69
C PRO A 72 14.79 -4.69 2.20
N GLN A 73 14.58 -4.84 0.89
CA GLN A 73 13.24 -4.82 0.29
C GLN A 73 12.29 -5.83 0.94
N LYS A 74 12.80 -7.02 1.28
CA LYS A 74 12.08 -8.06 2.01
C LYS A 74 11.51 -7.59 3.35
N ASP A 75 12.27 -6.80 4.10
CA ASP A 75 11.83 -6.31 5.40
C ASP A 75 10.81 -5.18 5.25
N ARG A 76 10.98 -4.31 4.26
CA ARG A 76 9.97 -3.30 3.87
C ARG A 76 8.63 -3.96 3.50
N ILE A 77 8.66 -5.07 2.74
CA ILE A 77 7.47 -5.85 2.40
C ILE A 77 6.79 -6.40 3.66
N LYS A 78 7.55 -7.05 4.56
CA LYS A 78 7.01 -7.60 5.82
C LYS A 78 6.36 -6.52 6.69
N GLU A 79 6.95 -5.34 6.76
CA GLU A 79 6.39 -4.22 7.51
C GLU A 79 5.05 -3.75 6.93
N GLN A 80 4.94 -3.65 5.60
CA GLN A 80 3.64 -3.36 4.97
C GLN A 80 2.61 -4.47 5.22
N ILE A 81 3.01 -5.76 5.16
CA ILE A 81 2.11 -6.88 5.47
C ILE A 81 1.57 -6.75 6.90
N ARG A 82 2.43 -6.40 7.87
CA ARG A 82 2.00 -6.17 9.26
C ARG A 82 1.02 -4.99 9.40
N ARG A 83 1.20 -3.93 8.61
CA ARG A 83 0.30 -2.76 8.62
C ARG A 83 -1.07 -3.09 8.03
N TRP A 84 -1.08 -3.82 6.92
CA TRP A 84 -2.28 -4.21 6.17
C TRP A 84 -2.89 -5.55 6.59
N HIS A 85 -2.34 -6.20 7.62
CA HIS A 85 -2.79 -7.53 8.05
C HIS A 85 -4.28 -7.52 8.36
N PRO A 86 -5.07 -8.51 7.87
CA PRO A 86 -6.52 -8.52 8.03
C PRO A 86 -6.94 -8.44 9.50
N ASP A 87 -6.26 -9.16 10.40
CA ASP A 87 -6.54 -9.07 11.84
C ASP A 87 -6.52 -7.63 12.37
N ARG A 88 -5.48 -6.85 12.05
CA ARG A 88 -5.40 -5.45 12.50
C ARG A 88 -6.37 -4.55 11.74
N PHE A 89 -6.50 -4.77 10.44
CA PHE A 89 -7.26 -3.91 9.55
C PHE A 89 -8.78 -4.06 9.79
N GLU A 90 -9.28 -5.29 9.81
CA GLU A 90 -10.69 -5.61 10.00
C GLU A 90 -11.19 -5.30 11.41
N THR A 91 -10.31 -5.33 12.42
CA THR A 91 -10.69 -5.02 13.81
C THR A 91 -10.60 -3.54 14.15
N LYS A 92 -9.61 -2.79 13.60
CA LYS A 92 -9.35 -1.40 14.00
C LYS A 92 -9.82 -0.35 13.00
N LEU A 93 -9.71 -0.64 11.70
CA LEU A 93 -9.94 0.35 10.64
C LEU A 93 -11.27 0.12 9.95
N LEU A 94 -11.56 -1.11 9.51
CA LEU A 94 -12.78 -1.44 8.79
C LEU A 94 -14.09 -1.04 9.51
N PRO A 95 -14.22 -1.15 10.85
CA PRO A 95 -15.44 -0.74 11.55
C PRO A 95 -15.69 0.77 11.53
N LYS A 96 -14.64 1.57 11.27
CA LYS A 96 -14.72 3.03 11.14
C LYS A 96 -15.00 3.46 9.70
N VAL A 97 -14.93 2.55 8.73
CA VAL A 97 -15.18 2.87 7.33
C VAL A 97 -16.67 3.06 7.13
N ILE A 98 -17.06 4.13 6.44
CA ILE A 98 -18.46 4.37 6.07
C ILE A 98 -19.00 3.20 5.26
N GLU A 99 -20.29 2.89 5.40
CA GLU A 99 -20.87 1.69 4.80
C GLU A 99 -20.69 1.64 3.28
N GLU A 100 -20.80 2.80 2.61
CA GLU A 100 -20.63 2.94 1.15
C GLU A 100 -19.25 2.50 0.63
N ASP A 101 -18.19 2.74 1.42
CA ASP A 101 -16.81 2.41 1.05
C ASP A 101 -16.32 1.09 1.68
N LYS A 102 -17.10 0.49 2.57
CA LYS A 102 -16.64 -0.61 3.44
C LYS A 102 -16.24 -1.85 2.65
N GLU A 103 -17.08 -2.28 1.71
CA GLU A 103 -16.79 -3.42 0.83
C GLU A 103 -15.57 -3.12 -0.04
N LYS A 104 -15.57 -1.94 -0.66
CA LYS A 104 -14.48 -1.45 -1.51
C LYS A 104 -13.14 -1.46 -0.77
N VAL A 105 -13.09 -0.87 0.43
CA VAL A 105 -11.90 -0.80 1.28
C VAL A 105 -11.45 -2.19 1.72
N LYS A 106 -12.38 -3.07 2.09
CA LYS A 106 -12.07 -4.46 2.46
C LYS A 106 -11.41 -5.21 1.29
N GLU A 107 -11.99 -5.09 0.10
CA GLU A 107 -11.44 -5.71 -1.11
C GLU A 107 -10.06 -5.14 -1.44
N GLY A 108 -9.91 -3.82 -1.39
CA GLY A 108 -8.65 -3.14 -1.64
C GLY A 108 -7.55 -3.56 -0.66
N ALA A 109 -7.85 -3.64 0.63
CA ALA A 109 -6.92 -4.13 1.65
C ALA A 109 -6.52 -5.60 1.39
N GLY A 110 -7.50 -6.44 1.01
CA GLY A 110 -7.24 -7.80 0.58
C GLY A 110 -6.30 -7.88 -0.63
N SER A 111 -6.52 -7.04 -1.65
CA SER A 111 -5.63 -6.92 -2.80
C SER A 111 -4.22 -6.49 -2.42
N VAL A 112 -4.06 -5.51 -1.52
CA VAL A 112 -2.75 -5.10 -1.00
C VAL A 112 -2.04 -6.28 -0.36
N VAL A 113 -2.67 -6.98 0.58
CA VAL A 113 -2.06 -8.11 1.30
C VAL A 113 -1.67 -9.24 0.34
N ARG A 114 -2.51 -9.56 -0.66
CA ARG A 114 -2.18 -10.57 -1.67
C ARG A 114 -0.94 -10.18 -2.46
N ASN A 115 -0.90 -8.95 -2.99
CA ASN A 115 0.24 -8.45 -3.76
C ASN A 115 1.53 -8.43 -2.92
N LEU A 116 1.46 -7.98 -1.67
CA LEU A 116 2.59 -7.97 -0.75
C LEU A 116 3.12 -9.38 -0.44
N ASN A 117 2.22 -10.36 -0.23
CA ASN A 117 2.63 -11.74 -0.02
C ASN A 117 3.28 -12.34 -1.28
N SER A 118 2.72 -12.08 -2.46
CA SER A 118 3.35 -12.50 -3.73
C SER A 118 4.75 -11.91 -3.91
N LEU A 119 4.93 -10.64 -3.53
CA LEU A 119 6.24 -9.98 -3.52
C LEU A 119 7.21 -10.63 -2.54
N LEU A 120 6.76 -10.93 -1.32
CA LEU A 120 7.58 -11.58 -0.31
C LEU A 120 8.04 -12.96 -0.78
N THR A 121 7.14 -13.77 -1.34
CA THR A 121 7.46 -15.10 -1.87
C THR A 121 8.51 -15.01 -2.98
N LYS A 122 8.34 -14.09 -3.94
CA LYS A 122 9.31 -13.87 -5.03
C LYS A 122 10.67 -13.39 -4.53
N SER A 123 10.70 -12.57 -3.48
CA SER A 123 11.96 -12.13 -2.84
C SER A 123 12.66 -13.24 -2.04
N ASN A 124 11.93 -14.30 -1.67
CA ASN A 124 12.44 -15.43 -0.89
C ASN A 124 12.91 -16.59 -1.77
N THR A 125 12.52 -16.63 -3.05
CA THR A 125 13.05 -17.62 -3.98
C THR A 125 14.52 -17.28 -4.22
N PRO A 126 15.49 -18.10 -3.78
CA PRO A 126 16.86 -17.97 -4.22
C PRO A 126 16.82 -18.09 -5.75
N SER A 127 17.41 -17.14 -6.47
CA SER A 127 17.70 -17.37 -7.89
C SER A 127 18.61 -18.58 -7.93
N PHE A 128 18.08 -19.75 -8.31
CA PHE A 128 18.84 -20.98 -8.50
C PHE A 128 19.59 -20.99 -9.84
N PHE A 129 19.72 -19.83 -10.48
CA PHE A 129 20.52 -19.63 -11.67
C PHE A 129 21.50 -18.48 -11.38
N ASP A 130 22.69 -18.87 -10.95
CA ASP A 130 23.96 -18.21 -11.25
C ASP A 130 24.89 -19.32 -11.77
#